data_AF-A0A1M6BM77-F1
#
_entry.id   AF-A0A1M6BM77-F1
#
_cell.length_a   1.000
_cell.length_b   1.000
_cell.length_c   1.000
_cell.angle_alpha   90.00
_cell.angle_beta   90.00
_cell.angle_gamma   90.00
#
_symmetry.space_group_name_H-M   'P 1'
#
loop_
_entity.id
_entity.type
_entity.pdbx_description
1 polymer ?
#
loop_
_entity_poly.entity_id
_entity_poly.type
_entity_poly.pdbx_seq_one_letter_code
_entity_poly.pdbx_strand_id
1 'polypeptide(L)'
;MMTYVVPIVIGFFFAFALQKAGLGHYHKIVNQFRFKDNTVMKFMMTGISVGLVGIYTLKDLGFLQMDQVSSTYILGNLLGGLLFGVGMALAGT
;
A
#
# COMPACT_ATOMS: atom_id res chain seq x y z
N MET A 1 -24.65 8.82 4.80
CA MET A 1 -24.58 7.39 5.20
C MET A 1 -23.85 6.54 4.17
N MET A 2 -24.24 6.52 2.89
CA MET A 2 -23.55 5.75 1.82
C MET A 2 -22.04 6.05 1.68
N THR A 3 -21.63 7.29 1.92
CA THR A 3 -20.25 7.77 1.77
C THR A 3 -19.23 7.04 2.66
N TYR A 4 -19.67 6.48 3.79
CA TYR A 4 -18.77 5.79 4.73
C TYR A 4 -18.82 4.27 4.59
N VAL A 5 -19.93 3.72 4.07
CA VAL A 5 -20.09 2.26 3.93
C VAL A 5 -19.08 1.71 2.92
N VAL A 6 -18.90 2.36 1.78
CA VAL A 6 -17.99 1.89 0.73
C VAL A 6 -16.52 1.85 1.21
N PRO A 7 -15.95 2.91 1.81
CA PRO A 7 -14.59 2.86 2.37
C PRO A 7 -14.41 1.79 3.45
N ILE A 8 -15.40 1.57 4.30
CA ILE A 8 -15.33 0.54 5.36
C ILE A 8 -15.26 -0.86 4.76
N VAL A 9 -16.10 -1.15 3.76
CA VAL A 9 -16.09 -2.44 3.07
C VAL A 9 -14.76 -2.67 2.35
N ILE A 10 -14.26 -1.66 1.63
CA ILE A 10 -12.95 -1.74 0.96
C ILE A 10 -11.83 -1.94 1.98
N GLY A 11 -11.84 -1.17 3.08
CA GLY A 11 -10.86 -1.27 4.16
C GLY A 11 -10.86 -2.65 4.82
N PHE A 12 -12.04 -3.26 5.00
CA PHE A 12 -12.16 -4.62 5.50
C PHE A 12 -11.49 -5.64 4.57
N PHE A 13 -11.79 -5.61 3.27
CA PHE A 13 -11.18 -6.54 2.32
C PHE A 13 -9.67 -6.31 2.17
N PHE A 14 -9.22 -5.06 2.25
CA PHE A 14 -7.79 -4.73 2.28
C PHE A 14 -7.11 -5.31 3.52
N ALA A 15 -7.67 -5.10 4.72
CA ALA A 15 -7.15 -5.67 5.96
C ALA A 15 -7.14 -7.20 5.93
N PHE A 16 -8.20 -7.82 5.40
CA PHE A 16 -8.28 -9.27 5.19
C PHE A 16 -7.16 -9.77 4.27
N ALA A 17 -6.89 -9.08 3.15
CA ALA A 17 -5.80 -9.43 2.25
C ALA A 17 -4.42 -9.33 2.93
N LEU A 18 -4.19 -8.29 3.74
CA LEU A 18 -2.95 -8.11 4.52
C LEU A 18 -2.76 -9.24 5.54
N GLN A 19 -3.82 -9.58 6.29
CA GLN A 19 -3.78 -10.68 7.27
C GLN A 19 -3.53 -12.03 6.59
N LYS A 20 -4.21 -12.30 5.47
CA LYS A 20 -4.02 -13.53 4.69
C LYS A 20 -2.61 -13.64 4.11
N ALA A 21 -1.99 -12.54 3.71
CA ALA A 21 -0.60 -12.50 3.26
C ALA A 21 0.41 -12.64 4.42
N GLY A 22 -0.05 -12.60 5.67
CA GLY A 22 0.79 -12.76 6.86
C GLY A 22 1.70 -11.57 7.13
N LEU A 23 1.42 -10.40 6.54
CA LEU A 23 2.28 -9.21 6.62
C LEU A 23 2.34 -8.58 8.02
N GLY A 24 1.43 -8.95 8.92
CA GLY A 24 1.50 -8.57 10.33
C GLY A 24 2.53 -9.37 11.15
N HIS A 25 3.16 -10.40 10.59
CA HIS A 25 4.16 -11.20 11.30
C HIS A 25 5.57 -10.62 11.06
N TYR A 26 6.22 -10.19 12.14
CA TYR A 26 7.59 -9.65 12.13
C TYR A 26 8.58 -10.49 11.30
N HIS A 27 8.49 -11.82 11.40
CA HIS A 27 9.35 -12.75 10.66
C HIS A 27 9.28 -12.58 9.13
N LYS A 28 8.09 -12.29 8.58
CA LYS A 28 7.90 -12.08 7.13
C LYS A 28 8.62 -10.82 6.68
N ILE A 29 8.55 -9.75 7.47
CA ILE A 29 9.17 -8.46 7.19
C ILE A 29 10.69 -8.59 7.27
N VAL A 30 11.23 -9.15 8.35
CA VAL A 30 12.69 -9.34 8.50
C VAL A 30 13.26 -10.26 7.43
N ASN A 31 12.54 -11.34 7.07
CA ASN A 31 13.03 -12.25 6.04
C ASN A 31 13.03 -11.64 4.63
N GLN A 32 12.24 -10.60 4.38
CA GLN A 32 12.33 -9.82 3.14
C GLN A 32 13.70 -9.16 3.03
N PHE A 33 14.18 -8.53 4.11
CA PHE A 33 15.51 -7.91 4.16
C PHE A 33 16.66 -8.93 4.19
N ARG A 34 16.39 -10.15 4.68
CA ARG A 34 17.34 -11.27 4.62
C ARG A 34 17.31 -12.04 3.30
N PHE A 35 16.48 -11.61 2.34
CA PHE A 35 16.26 -12.29 1.06
C PHE A 35 15.84 -13.76 1.18
N LYS A 36 15.20 -14.13 2.29
CA LYS A 36 14.69 -15.49 2.54
C LYS A 36 13.21 -15.63 2.21
N ASP A 37 12.47 -14.54 2.29
CA ASP A 37 11.04 -14.54 2.03
C ASP A 37 10.64 -13.29 1.24
N ASN A 38 10.21 -13.48 -0.01
CA ASN A 38 9.80 -12.40 -0.90
C ASN A 38 8.29 -12.12 -0.85
N THR A 39 7.57 -12.61 0.16
CA THR A 39 6.11 -12.42 0.28
C THR A 39 5.74 -10.94 0.30
N VAL A 40 6.48 -10.11 1.03
CA VAL A 40 6.21 -8.66 1.15
C VAL A 40 6.36 -7.99 -0.21
N MET A 41 7.50 -8.20 -0.87
CA MET A 41 7.76 -7.63 -2.20
C MET A 41 6.72 -8.08 -3.22
N LYS A 42 6.39 -9.38 -3.27
CA LYS A 42 5.38 -9.90 -4.19
C LYS A 42 4.02 -9.28 -3.94
N PHE A 43 3.58 -9.19 -2.68
CA PHE A 43 2.30 -8.58 -2.34
C PHE A 43 2.23 -7.12 -2.79
N MET A 44 3.26 -6.32 -2.48
CA MET A 44 3.28 -4.90 -2.88
C MET A 44 3.32 -4.76 -4.40
N MET A 45 4.16 -5.51 -5.10
CA MET A 45 4.27 -5.44 -6.56
C MET A 45 2.98 -5.88 -7.24
N THR A 46 2.34 -6.97 -6.79
CA THR A 46 1.04 -7.39 -7.31
C THR A 46 -0.04 -6.34 -7.06
N GLY A 47 -0.09 -5.76 -5.85
CA GLY A 47 -1.02 -4.69 -5.53
C GLY A 47 -0.84 -3.47 -6.44
N ILE A 48 0.41 -3.03 -6.64
CA ILE A 48 0.74 -1.92 -7.54
C ILE A 48 0.32 -2.28 -8.98
N SER A 49 0.69 -3.44 -9.50
CA SER A 49 0.36 -3.84 -10.88
C SER A 49 -1.15 -3.91 -11.11
N VAL A 50 -1.90 -4.55 -10.21
CA VAL A 50 -3.37 -4.66 -10.31
C VAL A 50 -4.02 -3.29 -10.19
N GLY A 51 -3.56 -2.46 -9.24
CA GLY A 51 -4.05 -1.10 -9.07
C GLY A 51 -3.80 -0.24 -10.31
N LEU A 52 -2.61 -0.33 -10.91
CA LEU A 52 -2.25 0.43 -12.10
C LEU A 52 -3.17 0.06 -13.28
N VAL A 53 -3.34 -1.24 -13.54
CA VAL A 53 -4.27 -1.72 -14.59
C VAL A 53 -5.71 -1.28 -14.29
N GLY A 54 -6.18 -1.44 -13.06
CA GLY A 54 -7.56 -1.09 -12.68
C GLY A 54 -7.85 0.40 -12.81
N ILE A 55 -6.98 1.27 -12.31
CA ILE A 55 -7.17 2.72 -12.35
C ILE A 55 -7.12 3.23 -13.79
N TYR A 56 -6.16 2.77 -14.62
CA TYR A 56 -6.09 3.20 -16.01
C TYR A 56 -7.29 2.68 -16.83
N THR A 57 -7.76 1.45 -16.58
CA THR A 57 -8.99 0.95 -17.22
C THR A 57 -10.20 1.83 -16.89
N LEU A 58 -10.36 2.21 -15.61
CA LEU A 58 -11.46 3.09 -15.18
C LEU A 58 -11.36 4.49 -15.78
N LYS A 59 -10.13 5.01 -15.90
CA LYS A 59 -9.85 6.29 -16.57
C LYS A 59 -10.25 6.23 -18.04
N ASP A 60 -9.86 5.18 -18.76
CA ASP A 60 -10.16 5.03 -20.20
C ASP A 60 -11.67 4.84 -20.46
N LEU A 61 -12.39 4.26 -19.50
CA LEU A 61 -13.86 4.17 -19.51
C LEU A 61 -14.57 5.47 -19.11
N GLY A 62 -13.83 6.53 -18.75
CA GLY A 62 -14.38 7.83 -18.36
C GLY A 62 -14.92 7.90 -16.93
N PHE A 63 -14.70 6.89 -16.09
CA PHE A 63 -15.16 6.85 -14.70
C PHE A 63 -14.24 7.61 -13.73
N LEU A 64 -13.02 7.96 -14.14
CA LEU A 64 -12.01 8.52 -13.24
C LEU A 64 -11.17 9.61 -13.94
N GLN A 65 -10.97 10.74 -13.26
CA GLN A 65 -10.08 11.81 -13.68
C GLN A 65 -8.77 11.74 -12.89
N MET A 66 -7.63 11.89 -13.56
CA MET A 66 -6.30 11.75 -12.95
C MET A 66 -5.80 13.05 -12.30
N ASP A 67 -6.70 13.98 -12.01
CA ASP A 67 -6.35 15.35 -11.62
C ASP A 67 -5.92 15.48 -10.15
N GLN A 68 -6.07 14.41 -9.37
CA GLN A 68 -5.73 14.35 -7.94
C GLN A 68 -4.33 13.78 -7.64
N VAL A 69 -3.45 13.67 -8.66
CA VAL A 69 -2.06 13.25 -8.40
C VAL A 69 -1.33 14.37 -7.66
N SER A 70 -0.85 14.07 -6.45
CA SER A 70 -0.11 15.04 -5.64
C SER A 70 1.22 15.40 -6.29
N SER A 71 1.58 16.69 -6.23
CA SER A 71 2.88 17.17 -6.72
C SER A 71 4.03 16.59 -5.89
N THR A 72 5.13 16.25 -6.55
CA THR A 72 6.32 15.69 -5.89
C THR A 72 7.00 16.77 -5.05
N TYR A 73 6.82 16.71 -3.73
CA TYR A 73 7.55 17.55 -2.79
C TYR A 73 8.78 16.81 -2.24
N ILE A 74 9.92 16.97 -2.92
CA ILE A 74 11.14 16.18 -2.66
C ILE A 74 11.56 16.23 -1.19
N LEU A 75 11.63 17.44 -0.60
CA LEU A 75 12.11 17.61 0.77
C LEU A 75 11.15 16.98 1.78
N GLY A 76 9.84 17.21 1.64
CA GLY A 76 8.84 16.64 2.55
C GLY A 76 8.70 15.13 2.40
N ASN A 77 8.77 14.61 1.18
CA ASN A 77 8.72 13.16 0.93
C ASN A 77 9.95 12.46 1.52
N LEU A 78 11.13 13.06 1.41
CA LEU A 78 12.38 12.48 1.93
C LEU A 78 12.43 12.52 3.46
N LEU A 79 12.14 13.68 4.07
CA LEU A 79 12.12 13.81 5.53
C LEU A 79 10.96 13.00 6.15
N GLY A 80 9.76 13.08 5.57
CA GLY A 80 8.60 12.34 6.02
C GLY A 80 8.79 10.83 5.89
N GLY A 81 9.32 10.36 4.76
CA GLY A 81 9.64 8.94 4.54
C GLY A 81 10.69 8.42 5.53
N LEU A 82 11.72 9.22 5.82
CA LEU A 82 12.76 8.84 6.78
C LEU A 82 12.21 8.78 8.21
N LEU A 83 11.46 9.80 8.64
CA LEU A 83 10.81 9.80 9.97
C LEU A 83 9.84 8.62 10.13
N PHE A 84 9.02 8.37 9.09
CA PHE A 84 8.08 7.24 9.08
C PHE A 84 8.81 5.90 9.16
N GLY A 85 9.86 5.70 8.36
CA GLY A 85 10.65 4.47 8.36
C GLY A 85 11.37 4.21 9.69
N VAL A 86 11.95 5.24 10.30
CA VAL A 86 12.55 5.14 11.64
C VAL A 86 11.48 4.81 12.68
N GLY A 87 10.32 5.48 12.63
CA GLY A 87 9.21 5.20 13.53
C GLY A 87 8.70 3.76 13.43
N MET A 88 8.56 3.23 12.22
CA MET A 88 8.19 1.83 11.97
C MET A 88 9.21 0.86 12.57
N ALA A 89 10.50 1.06 12.30
CA ALA A 89 11.57 0.22 12.83
C ALA A 89 11.59 0.19 14.37
N LEU A 90 11.34 1.34 15.01
CA LEU A 90 11.25 1.44 16.47
C LEU A 90 9.97 0.80 17.03
N ALA A 91 8.85 0.89 16.31
CA ALA A 91 7.57 0.28 16.70
C ALA A 91 7.55 -1.24 16.54
N GLY A 92 8.55 -1.83 15.88
CA GLY A 92 8.65 -3.27 15.65
C GLY A 92 7.76 -3.78 14.52
N THR A 93 7.39 -2.91 13.59
CA THR A 93 6.57 -3.16 12.40
C THR A 93 7.32 -2.76 11.15
#